data_AF-X1JYK6-F1
#
_entry.id   AF-X1JYK6-F1
#
_cell.length_a   1.000
_cell.length_b   1.000
_cell.length_c   1.000
_cell.angle_alpha   90.00
_cell.angle_beta   90.00
_cell.angle_gamma   90.00
#
_symmetry.space_group_name_H-M   'P 1'
#
loop_
_entity.id
_entity.type
_entity.pdbx_description
1 polymer ?
#
loop_
_entity_poly.entity_id
_entity_poly.type
_entity_poly.pdbx_seq_one_letter_code
_entity_poly.pdbx_strand_id
1 'polypeptide(L)' 'MRIERRFTKENQSAYADIEFRVATSEIKNPDGSVVFRLENIDVPAQFSQVAADILA' A
#
# COMPACT_ATOMS: atom_id res chain seq x y z
N MET A 1 22.18 23.89 2.58
CA MET A 1 22.44 22.44 2.71
C MET A 1 22.37 21.82 1.32
N ARG A 2 23.38 21.09 0.85
CA ARG A 2 23.39 20.46 -0.48
C ARG A 2 23.20 18.95 -0.29
N ILE A 3 22.04 18.42 -0.71
CA ILE A 3 21.71 16.99 -0.64
C ILE A 3 21.76 16.44 -2.06
N GLU A 4 22.68 15.52 -2.32
CA GLU A 4 22.77 14.84 -3.61
C GLU A 4 21.77 13.68 -3.65
N ARG A 5 20.74 13.80 -4.48
CA ARG A 5 19.65 12.82 -4.58
C ARG A 5 20.00 11.78 -5.65
N ARG A 6 19.88 10.49 -5.31
CA ARG A 6 20.16 9.37 -6.25
C ARG A 6 18.91 8.72 -6.84
N PHE A 7 17.84 8.64 -6.05
CA PHE A 7 16.62 7.91 -6.41
C PHE A 7 15.35 8.79 -6.34
N THR A 8 15.49 10.05 -5.95
CA THR A 8 14.38 10.99 -5.84
C THR A 8 14.70 12.26 -6.60
N LYS A 9 13.67 12.93 -7.10
CA LYS A 9 13.81 14.24 -7.74
C LYS A 9 13.42 15.34 -6.77
N GLU A 10 14.00 16.52 -6.96
CA GLU A 10 13.61 17.70 -6.20
C GLU A 10 12.15 18.07 -6.54
N ASN A 11 11.39 18.53 -5.56
CA ASN A 11 9.96 18.90 -5.69
C ASN A 11 9.03 17.77 -6.20
N GLN A 12 9.48 16.51 -6.21
CA GLN A 12 8.66 15.34 -6.56
C GLN A 12 8.43 14.48 -5.32
N SER A 13 7.20 14.00 -5.12
CA SER A 13 6.92 12.97 -4.12
C SER A 13 7.74 11.70 -4.43
N ALA A 14 8.22 11.03 -3.39
CA ALA A 14 8.92 9.75 -3.54
C ALA A 14 8.02 8.65 -4.15
N TYR A 15 6.70 8.82 -4.08
CA TYR A 15 5.71 7.88 -4.62
C TYR A 15 5.07 8.35 -5.92
N ALA A 16 5.52 9.47 -6.50
CA ALA A 16 4.86 10.09 -7.66
C ALA A 16 4.80 9.19 -8.91
N ASP A 17 5.75 8.27 -9.04
CA ASP A 17 5.86 7.36 -10.19
C ASP A 17 5.25 5.97 -9.87
N ILE A 18 4.56 5.81 -8.73
CA ILE A 18 3.87 4.57 -8.33
C ILE A 18 2.36 4.78 -8.48
N GLU A 19 1.70 3.92 -9.24
CA GLU A 19 0.25 3.88 -9.32
C GLU A 19 -0.33 3.19 -8.08
N PHE A 20 -1.35 3.80 -7.47
CA PHE A 20 -2.07 3.25 -6.33
C PHE A 20 -3.50 2.90 -6.71
N ARG A 21 -4.02 1.85 -6.08
CA ARG A 21 -5.43 1.49 -6.11
C ARG A 21 -5.96 1.40 -4.69
N VAL A 22 -7.26 1.65 -4.56
CA VAL A 22 -7.97 1.42 -3.31
C VAL A 22 -8.18 -0.09 -3.10
N ALA A 23 -7.98 -0.55 -1.87
CA ALA A 23 -8.21 -1.93 -1.46
C ALA A 23 -8.91 -2.02 -0.10
N THR A 24 -9.43 -3.20 0.20
CA THR A 24 -9.84 -3.60 1.54
C THR A 24 -8.93 -4.74 1.98
N SER A 25 -8.28 -4.61 3.14
CA SER A 25 -7.61 -5.72 3.81
C SER A 25 -8.60 -6.43 4.73
N GLU A 26 -8.68 -7.75 4.62
CA GLU A 26 -9.60 -8.55 5.43
C GLU A 26 -8.99 -9.90 5.78
N ILE A 27 -8.87 -10.17 7.09
CA ILE A 27 -8.40 -11.46 7.62
C ILE A 27 -9.59 -12.16 8.28
N LYS A 28 -9.84 -13.41 7.88
CA LYS A 28 -10.93 -14.25 8.41
C LYS A 28 -10.40 -15.51 9.08
N ASN A 29 -11.14 -15.96 10.09
CA ASN A 29 -11.03 -17.30 10.62
C ASN A 29 -11.54 -18.34 9.59
N PRO A 30 -11.19 -19.63 9.74
CA PRO A 30 -11.72 -20.69 8.89
C PRO A 30 -13.25 -20.81 8.90
N ASP A 31 -13.91 -20.37 9.97
CA ASP A 31 -15.37 -20.33 10.09
C ASP A 31 -16.01 -19.13 9.36
N GLY A 32 -15.19 -18.26 8.73
CA GLY A 32 -15.63 -17.08 8.00
C GLY A 32 -15.80 -15.81 8.85
N SER A 33 -15.64 -15.89 10.17
CA SER A 33 -15.69 -14.71 11.03
C SER A 33 -14.50 -13.79 10.78
N VAL A 34 -14.73 -12.47 10.82
CA VAL A 34 -13.70 -11.45 10.56
C VAL A 34 -12.85 -11.24 11.81
N VAL A 35 -11.54 -11.38 11.65
CA VAL A 35 -10.53 -11.07 12.68
C VAL A 35 -10.07 -9.62 12.54
N PHE A 36 -9.92 -9.17 11.29
CA PHE A 36 -9.47 -7.83 10.97
C PHE A 36 -10.11 -7.37 9.66
N ARG A 37 -10.48 -6.09 9.60
CA ARG A 37 -10.95 -5.44 8.37
C ARG A 37 -10.54 -3.98 8.37
N LEU A 38 -9.87 -3.56 7.30
CA LEU A 38 -9.54 -2.17 7.02
C LEU A 38 -9.90 -1.84 5.58
N GLU A 39 -10.76 -0.84 5.41
CA GLU A 39 -11.28 -0.42 4.12
C GLU A 39 -10.60 0.86 3.62
N ASN A 40 -10.68 1.09 2.32
CA ASN A 40 -10.25 2.31 1.66
C ASN A 40 -8.75 2.62 1.84
N ILE A 41 -7.90 1.59 1.82
CA ILE A 41 -6.44 1.77 1.85
C ILE A 41 -5.88 1.93 0.45
N ASP A 42 -4.95 2.86 0.28
CA ASP A 42 -4.17 2.98 -0.94
C ASP A 42 -3.00 2.00 -0.90
N VAL A 43 -2.96 1.09 -1.86
CA VAL A 43 -1.86 0.15 -2.05
C VAL A 43 -1.31 0.27 -3.46
N PRO A 44 -0.01 -0.01 -3.70
CA PRO A 44 0.52 -0.05 -5.06
C PRO A 44 -0.32 -0.98 -5.94
N ALA A 45 -0.68 -0.52 -7.14
CA ALA A 45 -1.62 -1.22 -8.02
C ALA A 45 -1.19 -2.68 -8.31
N GLN A 46 0.12 -2.92 -8.36
CA GLN A 46 0.74 -4.23 -8.57
C GLN A 46 0.65 -5.20 -7.38
N PHE A 47 0.24 -4.75 -6.18
CA PHE A 47 0.12 -5.62 -5.02
C PHE A 47 -1.03 -6.61 -5.20
N SER A 48 -0.73 -7.90 -4.97
CA SER A 48 -1.75 -8.93 -4.80
C SER A 48 -2.60 -8.65 -3.55
N GLN A 49 -3.75 -9.31 -3.44
CA GLN A 49 -4.57 -9.19 -2.24
C GLN A 49 -3.79 -9.58 -0.98
N VAL A 50 -3.05 -10.69 -1.02
CA VAL A 50 -2.19 -11.14 0.09
C VAL A 50 -1.15 -10.08 0.47
N ALA A 51 -0.55 -9.39 -0.51
CA ALA A 51 0.40 -8.32 -0.23
C ALA A 51 -0.28 -7.09 0.41
N ALA A 52 -1.51 -6.76 0.00
CA ALA A 52 -2.32 -5.72 0.62
C ALA A 52 -2.73 -6.09 2.06
N ASP A 53 -3.07 -7.36 2.30
CA ASP A 53 -3.47 -7.87 3.61
C ASP A 53 -2.31 -7.85 4.62
N ILE A 54 -1.06 -8.11 4.17
CA ILE A 54 0.15 -8.07 5.01
C ILE A 54 0.56 -6.62 5.34
N LEU A 55 0.28 -5.67 4.44
CA LEU A 55 0.64 -4.25 4.62
C LEU A 55 -0.22 -3.55 5.68
N ALA A 56 -1.50 -3.88 5.73
CA ALA A 56 -2.52 -3.24 6.56
C ALA A 56 -2.44 -3.65 8.04
#